data_AF-A0A1V9XJF3-F1
#
_entry.id   AF-A0A1V9XJF3-F1
#
_cell.length_a   1.000
_cell.length_b   1.000
_cell.length_c   1.000
_cell.angle_alpha   90.00
_cell.angle_beta   90.00
_cell.angle_gamma   90.00
#
_symmetry.space_group_name_H-M   'P 1'
#
loop_
_entity.id
_entity.type
_entity.pdbx_description
1 polymer ?
#
loop_
_entity_poly.entity_id
_entity_poly.type
_entity_poly.pdbx_seq_one_letter_code
_entity_poly.pdbx_strand_id
1 'polypeptide(L)'
;MLSMRLVRPTITGASCRSFGRTNVLTASANKISETPTSDTAQPLNIFGEPEGPTEEEITAKRNIARLPKRVYNRKLKGVYMTTAPSDFSTKQLRRDYAEFGKSTGINPGVCWPTKQEMADLHFIDGEFYQTFDQMKERVDARRKEDIERAQAREQEIEANLAKLVVWRKEMLDKEEKKANEELAKKALMDERIREVREYIGYNVEPHDPKFIEVMEMKEQERKAAAKKARKLAKREQIMQRLLNVNSTMSQLDTAKGAEKQRVLDTDSAVENSIAGKAASVDEKIPKGEK
;
A
#
# COMPACT_ATOMS: atom_id res chain seq x y z
N MET A 1 -8.58 2.27 16.70
CA MET A 1 -8.24 2.77 15.35
C MET A 1 -9.43 3.55 14.83
N LEU A 2 -9.32 4.88 14.83
CA LEU A 2 -10.40 5.79 14.46
C LEU A 2 -10.66 5.73 12.95
N SER A 3 -11.89 5.41 12.57
CA SER A 3 -12.40 5.49 11.19
C SER A 3 -12.93 6.90 10.94
N MET A 4 -12.13 7.75 10.30
CA MET A 4 -12.61 9.04 9.77
C MET A 4 -13.36 8.82 8.45
N ARG A 5 -14.69 8.93 8.51
CA ARG A 5 -15.55 9.10 7.32
C ARG A 5 -15.72 10.59 7.08
N LEU A 6 -15.18 11.08 5.96
CA LEU A 6 -15.39 12.44 5.48
C LEU A 6 -16.81 12.60 4.94
N VAL A 7 -17.62 13.38 5.66
CA VAL A 7 -18.94 13.85 5.27
C VAL A 7 -18.77 15.06 4.34
N ARG A 8 -19.31 15.01 3.12
CA ARG A 8 -19.38 16.18 2.22
C ARG A 8 -20.54 17.09 2.65
N PRO A 9 -20.34 18.41 2.79
CA PRO A 9 -21.46 19.32 3.02
C PRO A 9 -22.14 19.68 1.69
N THR A 10 -23.45 19.50 1.66
CA THR A 10 -24.36 20.11 0.67
C THR A 10 -24.60 21.57 1.07
N ILE A 11 -24.16 22.51 0.24
CA ILE A 11 -24.45 23.94 0.43
C ILE A 11 -25.84 24.22 -0.13
N THR A 12 -26.81 24.37 0.75
CA THR A 12 -28.07 25.07 0.52
C THR A 12 -27.88 26.52 0.95
N GLY A 13 -28.25 27.46 0.08
CA GLY A 13 -28.13 28.89 0.36
C GLY A 13 -29.09 29.69 -0.53
N ALA A 14 -30.34 29.78 -0.09
CA ALA A 14 -31.29 30.76 -0.56
C ALA A 14 -30.93 32.13 0.03
N SER A 15 -31.01 33.21 -0.77
CA SER A 15 -31.37 34.52 -0.24
C SER A 15 -31.76 35.51 -1.33
N CYS A 16 -32.98 36.00 -1.21
CA CYS A 16 -33.54 37.14 -1.91
C CYS A 16 -32.82 38.44 -1.51
N ARG A 17 -32.69 39.41 -2.42
CA ARG A 17 -32.95 40.84 -2.12
C ARG A 17 -33.06 41.66 -3.40
N SER A 18 -34.21 42.31 -3.48
CA SER A 18 -34.55 43.41 -4.35
C SER A 18 -33.86 44.72 -3.91
N PHE A 19 -34.02 45.73 -4.77
CA PHE A 19 -33.79 47.18 -4.59
C PHE A 19 -32.45 47.76 -5.05
N GLY A 20 -32.57 48.70 -6.00
CA GLY A 20 -31.47 49.57 -6.41
C GLY A 20 -31.78 50.47 -7.62
N ARG A 21 -33.00 51.02 -7.76
CA ARG A 21 -33.21 52.19 -8.61
C ARG A 21 -32.57 53.39 -7.91
N THR A 22 -31.56 54.01 -8.49
CA THR A 22 -31.16 55.38 -8.17
C THR A 22 -30.93 56.17 -9.46
N ASN A 23 -31.57 57.33 -9.53
CA ASN A 23 -31.33 58.40 -10.48
C ASN A 23 -29.99 59.06 -10.16
N VAL A 24 -29.22 59.44 -11.19
CA VAL A 24 -28.41 60.67 -11.14
C VAL A 24 -28.52 61.38 -12.48
N LEU A 25 -29.14 62.56 -12.43
CA LEU A 25 -29.05 63.60 -13.44
C LEU A 25 -27.64 64.18 -13.42
N THR A 26 -26.99 64.32 -14.57
CA THR A 26 -26.11 65.46 -14.83
C THR A 26 -26.27 65.88 -16.29
N ALA A 27 -26.98 66.98 -16.47
CA ALA A 27 -26.93 67.77 -17.68
C ALA A 27 -25.56 68.45 -17.73
N SER A 28 -24.82 68.25 -18.81
CA SER A 28 -23.74 69.15 -19.21
C SER A 28 -23.77 69.29 -20.71
N ALA A 29 -24.19 70.47 -21.14
CA ALA A 29 -24.13 70.92 -22.51
C ALA A 29 -22.67 71.18 -22.88
N ASN A 30 -22.24 70.73 -24.05
CA ASN A 30 -21.36 71.50 -24.94
C ASN A 30 -21.43 70.99 -26.39
N LYS A 31 -22.22 71.76 -27.15
CA LYS A 31 -22.20 72.14 -28.56
C LYS A 31 -21.01 71.74 -29.47
N ILE A 32 -21.42 71.35 -30.70
CA ILE A 32 -20.83 71.57 -32.05
C ILE A 32 -19.88 70.50 -32.60
N SER A 33 -20.39 69.71 -33.57
CA SER A 33 -19.98 69.86 -34.98
C SER A 33 -21.12 69.42 -35.89
N GLU A 34 -21.71 70.42 -36.55
CA GLU A 34 -22.62 70.25 -37.67
C GLU A 34 -21.81 70.00 -38.95
N THR A 35 -22.34 69.15 -39.82
CA THR A 35 -22.49 69.31 -41.29
C THR A 35 -22.80 67.94 -41.93
N PRO A 36 -23.35 67.87 -43.16
CA PRO A 36 -24.43 68.67 -43.71
C PRO A 36 -25.50 67.81 -44.45
N THR A 37 -26.74 68.31 -44.45
CA THR A 37 -27.76 68.24 -45.52
C THR A 37 -27.80 67.04 -46.49
N SER A 38 -28.94 66.33 -46.48
CA SER A 38 -29.84 66.36 -47.65
C SER A 38 -31.28 66.12 -47.19
N ASP A 39 -31.89 67.17 -46.65
CA ASP A 39 -33.34 67.31 -46.70
C ASP A 39 -33.71 67.46 -48.18
N THR A 40 -34.00 66.34 -48.83
CA THR A 40 -34.78 66.35 -50.06
C THR A 40 -36.19 66.74 -49.65
N ALA A 41 -36.43 68.05 -49.61
CA ALA A 41 -37.77 68.62 -49.61
C ALA A 41 -38.53 67.98 -50.77
N GLN A 42 -39.46 67.09 -50.46
CA GLN A 42 -40.39 66.62 -51.48
C GLN A 42 -41.27 67.81 -51.86
N PRO A 43 -41.33 68.18 -53.15
CA PRO A 43 -42.28 69.20 -53.58
C PRO A 43 -43.69 68.69 -53.27
N LEU A 44 -44.50 69.53 -52.63
CA LEU A 44 -45.94 69.30 -52.49
C LEU A 44 -46.56 69.32 -53.89
N ASN A 45 -46.54 68.16 -54.54
CA ASN A 45 -47.20 67.89 -55.81
C ASN A 45 -48.72 67.90 -55.55
N ILE A 46 -49.30 69.10 -55.60
CA ILE A 46 -50.75 69.36 -55.46
C ILE A 46 -51.54 68.83 -56.68
N PHE A 47 -50.84 68.48 -57.77
CA PHE A 47 -51.38 67.76 -58.93
C PHE A 47 -50.40 66.63 -59.29
N GLY A 48 -50.44 65.50 -58.58
CA GLY A 48 -49.44 64.44 -58.72
C GLY A 48 -50.05 63.06 -58.85
N GLU A 49 -49.72 62.37 -59.94
CA GLU A 49 -49.93 60.93 -60.10
C GLU A 49 -49.36 60.18 -58.88
N PRO A 50 -49.97 59.07 -58.42
CA PRO A 50 -49.44 58.32 -57.30
C PRO A 50 -48.09 57.74 -57.72
N GLU A 51 -47.00 58.25 -57.14
CA GLU A 51 -45.69 57.60 -57.27
C GLU A 51 -45.86 56.15 -56.80
N GLY A 52 -45.56 55.21 -57.70
CA GLY A 52 -45.65 53.78 -57.40
C GLY A 52 -44.81 53.44 -56.17
N PRO A 53 -45.15 52.34 -55.45
CA PRO A 53 -44.42 51.96 -54.26
C PRO A 53 -42.92 51.84 -54.57
N THR A 54 -42.09 52.39 -53.68
CA THR A 54 -40.63 52.34 -53.83
C THR A 54 -40.15 50.89 -53.99
N GLU A 55 -39.06 50.67 -54.72
CA GLU A 55 -38.53 49.32 -54.94
C GLU A 55 -38.24 48.58 -53.62
N GLU A 56 -37.84 49.32 -52.57
CA GLU A 56 -37.65 48.78 -51.23
C GLU A 56 -38.96 48.26 -50.62
N GLU A 57 -40.05 49.01 -50.71
CA GLU A 57 -41.37 48.58 -50.24
C GLU A 57 -41.89 47.37 -51.02
N ILE A 58 -41.65 47.33 -52.32
CA ILE A 58 -41.99 46.18 -53.15
C ILE A 58 -41.22 44.94 -52.69
N THR A 59 -39.92 45.05 -52.43
CA THR A 59 -39.11 43.91 -51.93
C THR A 59 -39.52 43.49 -50.52
N ALA A 60 -39.93 44.42 -49.66
CA ALA A 60 -40.45 44.14 -48.34
C ALA A 60 -41.78 43.37 -48.41
N LYS A 61 -42.70 43.79 -49.28
CA LYS A 61 -43.98 43.09 -49.52
C LYS A 61 -43.79 41.71 -50.14
N ARG A 62 -42.75 41.50 -50.96
CA ARG A 62 -42.37 40.19 -51.52
C ARG A 62 -41.68 39.25 -50.52
N ASN A 63 -41.24 39.74 -49.36
CA ASN A 63 -40.57 38.92 -48.36
C ASN A 63 -41.58 38.02 -47.62
N ILE A 64 -41.85 36.84 -48.17
CA ILE A 64 -42.75 35.83 -47.58
C ILE A 64 -42.18 35.25 -46.27
N ALA A 65 -40.85 35.19 -46.14
CA ALA A 65 -40.19 34.58 -45.00
C ALA A 65 -40.37 35.38 -43.69
N ARG A 66 -40.80 36.65 -43.78
CA ARG A 66 -40.99 37.57 -42.63
C ARG A 66 -39.76 37.66 -41.70
N LEU A 67 -38.58 37.35 -42.24
CA LEU A 67 -37.31 37.42 -41.52
C LEU A 67 -36.96 38.88 -41.27
N PRO A 68 -36.29 39.19 -40.14
CA PRO A 68 -35.79 40.54 -39.90
C PRO A 68 -34.83 40.95 -41.03
N LYS A 69 -34.88 42.23 -41.46
CA LYS A 69 -34.15 42.77 -42.62
C LYS A 69 -32.67 42.33 -42.65
N ARG A 70 -32.02 42.33 -41.48
CA ARG A 70 -30.65 41.85 -41.28
C ARG A 70 -30.44 40.38 -41.68
N VAL A 71 -31.26 39.46 -41.15
CA VAL A 71 -31.11 38.02 -41.43
C VAL A 71 -31.48 37.71 -42.87
N TYR A 72 -32.52 38.37 -43.38
CA TYR A 72 -32.94 38.26 -44.77
C TYR A 72 -31.81 38.68 -45.73
N ASN A 73 -31.21 39.84 -45.53
CA ASN A 73 -30.13 40.32 -46.40
C ASN A 73 -28.89 39.42 -46.33
N ARG A 74 -28.52 38.96 -45.13
CA ARG A 74 -27.32 38.16 -44.91
C ARG A 74 -27.44 36.73 -45.46
N LYS A 75 -28.56 36.05 -45.22
CA LYS A 75 -28.72 34.63 -45.59
C LYS A 75 -29.30 34.41 -46.98
N LEU A 76 -30.25 35.25 -47.40
CA LEU A 76 -30.98 35.06 -48.65
C LEU A 76 -30.42 35.92 -49.78
N LYS A 77 -30.08 37.19 -49.51
CA LYS A 77 -29.48 38.07 -50.52
C LYS A 77 -27.95 37.95 -50.60
N GLY A 78 -27.31 37.38 -49.58
CA GLY A 78 -25.85 37.25 -49.54
C GLY A 78 -25.11 38.58 -49.42
N VAL A 79 -25.79 39.63 -48.93
CA VAL A 79 -25.22 40.97 -48.81
C VAL A 79 -24.76 41.20 -47.38
N TYR A 80 -23.50 41.59 -47.22
CA TYR A 80 -22.93 41.98 -45.93
C TYR A 80 -23.51 43.31 -45.46
N MET A 81 -24.11 43.32 -44.27
CA MET A 81 -24.63 44.54 -43.63
C MET A 81 -24.30 44.52 -42.14
N THR A 82 -23.62 45.56 -41.66
CA THR A 82 -23.41 45.80 -40.22
C THR A 82 -24.46 46.78 -39.73
N THR A 83 -25.34 46.34 -38.84
CA THR A 83 -26.40 47.20 -38.31
C THR A 83 -26.36 47.28 -36.79
N ALA A 84 -25.81 46.29 -36.10
CA ALA A 84 -25.78 46.26 -34.64
C ALA A 84 -24.35 46.33 -34.10
N PRO A 85 -24.14 46.86 -32.89
CA PRO A 85 -22.83 46.91 -32.25
C PRO A 85 -22.15 45.53 -32.11
N SER A 86 -22.93 44.45 -31.99
CA SER A 86 -22.42 43.08 -31.90
C SER A 86 -21.74 42.58 -33.18
N ASP A 87 -21.98 43.23 -34.33
CA ASP A 87 -21.33 42.90 -35.60
C ASP A 87 -19.85 43.22 -35.62
N PHE A 88 -19.44 44.21 -34.79
CA PHE A 88 -18.07 44.67 -34.72
C PHE A 88 -17.21 43.87 -33.74
N SER A 89 -17.74 42.80 -33.15
CA SER A 89 -16.93 41.85 -32.39
C SER A 89 -15.92 41.14 -33.31
N THR A 90 -14.68 40.97 -32.86
CA THR A 90 -13.62 40.29 -33.63
C THR A 90 -14.07 38.91 -34.13
N LYS A 91 -14.75 38.14 -33.27
CA LYS A 91 -15.32 36.83 -33.64
C LYS A 91 -16.32 36.93 -34.79
N GLN A 92 -17.17 37.95 -34.78
CA GLN A 92 -18.19 38.12 -35.80
C GLN A 92 -17.57 38.62 -37.11
N LEU A 93 -16.62 39.56 -37.06
CA LEU A 93 -15.86 40.02 -38.22
C LEU A 93 -15.10 38.87 -38.91
N ARG A 94 -14.45 37.99 -38.13
CA ARG A 94 -13.76 36.79 -38.67
C ARG A 94 -14.73 35.86 -39.40
N ARG A 95 -15.92 35.65 -38.83
CA ARG A 95 -16.98 34.83 -39.44
C ARG A 95 -17.51 35.47 -40.72
N ASP A 96 -17.75 36.77 -40.70
CA ASP A 96 -18.34 37.50 -41.81
C ASP A 96 -17.37 37.58 -42.99
N TYR A 97 -16.07 37.73 -42.69
CA TYR A 97 -15.02 37.60 -43.70
C TYR A 97 -14.95 36.19 -44.30
N ALA A 98 -15.14 35.13 -43.51
CA ALA A 98 -15.19 33.77 -44.05
C ALA A 98 -16.43 33.52 -44.94
N GLU A 99 -17.59 34.11 -44.61
CA GLU A 99 -18.83 33.94 -45.37
C GLU A 99 -18.86 34.77 -46.66
N PHE A 100 -18.44 36.03 -46.60
CA PHE A 100 -18.60 37.00 -47.70
C PHE A 100 -17.26 37.39 -48.36
N GLY A 101 -16.13 37.02 -47.76
CA GLY A 101 -14.80 37.30 -48.28
C GLY A 101 -14.49 38.79 -48.37
N LYS A 102 -13.75 39.16 -49.42
CA LYS A 102 -13.29 40.53 -49.69
C LYS A 102 -14.41 41.52 -49.97
N SER A 103 -15.62 41.05 -50.33
CA SER A 103 -16.76 41.91 -50.62
C SER A 103 -17.21 42.75 -49.41
N THR A 104 -16.87 42.31 -48.20
CA THR A 104 -17.17 42.99 -46.93
C THR A 104 -16.36 44.26 -46.69
N GLY A 105 -15.22 44.42 -47.36
CA GLY A 105 -14.25 45.48 -47.04
C GLY A 105 -13.54 45.31 -45.68
N ILE A 106 -13.76 44.19 -44.97
CA ILE A 106 -13.04 43.90 -43.71
C ILE A 106 -11.58 43.60 -44.03
N ASN A 107 -10.67 44.16 -43.23
CA ASN A 107 -9.25 43.88 -43.35
C ASN A 107 -8.96 42.40 -42.98
N PRO A 108 -8.35 41.59 -43.88
CA PRO A 108 -8.01 40.20 -43.60
C PRO A 108 -7.08 40.02 -42.39
N GLY A 109 -6.34 41.05 -41.99
CA GLY A 109 -5.51 41.03 -40.78
C GLY A 109 -6.29 40.72 -39.50
N VAL A 110 -7.61 41.00 -39.46
CA VAL A 110 -8.48 40.68 -38.30
C VAL A 110 -8.63 39.16 -38.10
N CYS A 111 -8.40 38.35 -39.14
CA CYS A 111 -8.42 36.88 -39.05
C CYS A 111 -7.27 36.32 -38.22
N TRP A 112 -6.17 37.06 -38.10
CA TRP A 112 -5.04 36.65 -37.29
C TRP A 112 -5.23 37.10 -35.84
N PRO A 113 -4.70 36.33 -34.87
CA PRO A 113 -4.69 36.75 -33.48
C PRO A 113 -3.88 38.04 -33.29
N THR A 114 -4.26 38.83 -32.30
CA THR A 114 -3.46 40.00 -31.91
C THR A 114 -2.19 39.56 -31.18
N LYS A 115 -1.21 40.46 -31.03
CA LYS A 115 0.04 40.15 -30.30
C LYS A 115 -0.23 39.72 -28.85
N GLN A 116 -1.28 40.26 -28.23
CA GLN A 116 -1.71 39.87 -26.88
C GLN A 116 -2.31 38.47 -26.89
N GLU A 117 -3.25 38.19 -27.80
CA GLU A 117 -3.83 36.84 -27.97
C GLU A 117 -2.75 35.79 -28.28
N MET A 118 -1.74 36.13 -29.09
CA MET A 118 -0.60 35.23 -29.35
C MET A 118 0.22 34.92 -28.09
N ALA A 119 0.46 35.92 -27.25
CA ALA A 119 1.20 35.72 -26.00
C ALA A 119 0.41 34.82 -25.04
N ASP A 120 -0.90 35.01 -24.95
CA ASP A 120 -1.80 34.17 -24.14
C ASP A 120 -1.82 32.73 -24.66
N LEU A 121 -1.87 32.53 -25.99
CA LEU A 121 -1.81 31.20 -26.60
C LEU A 121 -0.47 30.51 -26.30
N HIS A 122 0.66 31.21 -26.42
CA HIS A 122 1.97 30.66 -26.06
C HIS A 122 2.09 30.33 -24.58
N PHE A 123 1.48 31.14 -23.71
CA PHE A 123 1.43 30.87 -22.28
C PHE A 123 0.63 29.60 -21.98
N ILE A 124 -0.56 29.47 -22.58
CA ILE A 124 -1.41 28.27 -22.44
C ILE A 124 -0.68 27.03 -22.98
N ASP A 125 -0.04 27.15 -24.14
CA ASP A 125 0.73 26.07 -24.74
C ASP A 125 1.87 25.60 -23.82
N GLY A 126 2.60 26.53 -23.22
CA GLY A 126 3.71 26.21 -22.32
C GLY A 126 3.30 25.69 -20.95
N GLU A 127 2.16 26.15 -20.39
CA GLU A 127 1.72 25.77 -19.05
C GLU A 127 0.95 24.44 -19.05
N PHE A 128 0.05 24.24 -20.03
CA PHE A 128 -0.86 23.09 -20.01
C PHE A 128 -0.37 21.91 -20.84
N TYR A 129 0.40 22.15 -21.91
CA TYR A 129 0.81 21.10 -22.83
C TYR A 129 2.29 20.79 -22.66
N GLN A 130 2.56 19.52 -22.32
CA GLN A 130 3.92 19.03 -22.17
C GLN A 130 4.60 18.90 -23.53
N THR A 131 5.91 19.10 -23.55
CA THR A 131 6.72 18.80 -24.73
C THR A 131 6.81 17.29 -24.94
N PHE A 132 7.07 16.87 -26.18
CA PHE A 132 7.20 15.46 -26.52
C PHE A 132 8.30 14.77 -25.71
N ASP A 133 9.42 15.44 -25.48
CA ASP A 133 10.55 14.91 -24.72
C ASP A 133 10.18 14.66 -23.25
N GLN A 134 9.46 15.60 -22.62
CA GLN A 134 8.94 15.43 -21.25
C GLN A 134 7.99 14.23 -21.15
N MET A 135 7.13 14.03 -22.15
CA MET A 135 6.23 12.87 -22.17
C MET A 135 7.02 11.56 -22.28
N LYS A 136 8.06 11.53 -23.12
CA LYS A 136 8.93 10.36 -23.28
C LYS A 136 9.66 10.03 -21.98
N GLU A 137 10.29 11.01 -21.35
CA GLU A 137 10.97 10.86 -20.06
C GLU A 137 10.04 10.32 -18.99
N ARG A 138 8.80 10.83 -18.92
CA ARG A 138 7.77 10.36 -17.98
C ARG A 138 7.40 8.90 -18.21
N VAL A 139 7.25 8.48 -19.47
CA VAL A 139 6.95 7.09 -19.81
C VAL A 139 8.12 6.18 -19.45
N ASP A 140 9.34 6.60 -19.74
CA ASP A 140 10.54 5.83 -19.45
C ASP A 140 10.78 5.72 -17.93
N ALA A 141 10.53 6.77 -17.16
CA ALA A 141 10.56 6.74 -15.70
C ALA A 141 9.54 5.74 -15.13
N ARG A 142 8.28 5.82 -15.60
CA ARG A 142 7.23 4.87 -15.17
C ARG A 142 7.59 3.42 -15.48
N ARG A 143 8.14 3.16 -16.67
CA ARG A 143 8.59 1.82 -17.06
C ARG A 143 9.68 1.30 -16.12
N LYS A 144 10.65 2.13 -15.75
CA LYS A 144 11.71 1.76 -14.80
C LYS A 144 11.12 1.42 -13.43
N GLU A 145 10.25 2.27 -12.90
CA GLU A 145 9.58 2.02 -11.62
C GLU A 145 8.77 0.72 -11.61
N ASP A 146 8.07 0.42 -12.71
CA ASP A 146 7.27 -0.81 -12.82
C ASP A 146 8.17 -2.05 -12.92
N ILE A 147 9.31 -1.96 -13.62
CA ILE A 147 10.32 -3.03 -13.69
C ILE A 147 10.94 -3.27 -12.31
N GLU A 148 11.34 -2.21 -11.61
CA GLU A 148 11.91 -2.31 -10.26
C GLU A 148 10.91 -2.92 -9.27
N ARG A 149 9.64 -2.52 -9.33
CA ARG A 149 8.58 -3.09 -8.50
C ARG A 149 8.35 -4.58 -8.81
N ALA A 150 8.38 -4.97 -10.08
CA ALA A 150 8.25 -6.37 -10.47
C ALA A 150 9.42 -7.20 -9.95
N GLN A 151 10.66 -6.71 -10.11
CA GLN A 151 11.87 -7.38 -9.62
C GLN A 151 11.87 -7.52 -8.10
N ALA A 152 11.49 -6.48 -7.35
CA ALA A 152 11.38 -6.55 -5.89
C ALA A 152 10.38 -7.62 -5.46
N ARG A 153 9.22 -7.68 -6.13
CA ARG A 153 8.20 -8.71 -5.87
C ARG A 153 8.71 -10.12 -6.19
N GLU A 154 9.44 -10.30 -7.28
CA GLU A 154 10.04 -11.58 -7.64
C GLU A 154 11.05 -12.04 -6.58
N GLN A 155 11.93 -11.14 -6.12
CA GLN A 155 12.90 -11.43 -5.05
C GLN A 155 12.21 -11.82 -3.73
N GLU A 156 11.13 -11.14 -3.36
CA GLU A 156 10.34 -11.49 -2.18
C GLU A 156 9.70 -12.89 -2.30
N ILE A 157 9.15 -13.20 -3.49
CA ILE A 157 8.57 -14.52 -3.76
C ILE A 157 9.65 -15.60 -3.67
N GLU A 158 10.82 -15.38 -4.27
CA GLU A 158 11.94 -16.32 -4.18
C GLU A 158 12.39 -16.56 -2.74
N ALA A 159 12.52 -15.50 -1.94
CA ALA A 159 12.87 -15.61 -0.53
C ALA A 159 11.81 -16.39 0.28
N ASN A 160 10.53 -16.21 -0.04
CA ASN A 160 9.43 -16.93 0.60
C ASN A 160 9.37 -18.40 0.16
N LEU A 161 9.64 -18.69 -1.12
CA LEU A 161 9.72 -20.06 -1.63
C LEU A 161 10.86 -20.84 -0.97
N ALA A 162 12.01 -20.20 -0.73
CA ALA A 162 13.11 -20.82 0.00
C ALA A 162 12.71 -21.18 1.45
N LYS A 163 11.98 -20.29 2.15
CA LYS A 163 11.47 -20.53 3.51
C LYS A 163 10.36 -21.57 3.57
N LEU A 164 9.55 -21.68 2.51
CA LEU A 164 8.43 -22.62 2.43
C LEU A 164 8.87 -24.07 2.65
N VAL A 165 10.02 -24.46 2.10
CA VAL A 165 10.56 -25.83 2.28
C VAL A 165 10.83 -26.14 3.75
N VAL A 166 11.38 -25.19 4.50
CA VAL A 166 11.66 -25.33 5.94
C VAL A 166 10.34 -25.39 6.72
N TRP A 167 9.42 -24.45 6.45
CA TRP A 167 8.12 -24.43 7.13
C TRP A 167 7.28 -25.68 6.87
N ARG A 168 7.35 -26.25 5.67
CA ARG A 168 6.68 -27.51 5.35
C ARG A 168 7.22 -28.64 6.22
N LYS A 169 8.55 -28.76 6.34
CA LYS A 169 9.17 -29.78 7.19
C LYS A 169 8.77 -29.61 8.65
N GLU A 170 8.88 -28.40 9.19
CA GLU A 170 8.49 -28.13 10.58
C GLU A 170 7.02 -28.43 10.85
N MET A 171 6.15 -28.22 9.87
CA MET A 171 4.72 -28.48 9.99
C MET A 171 4.44 -29.98 10.01
N LEU A 172 5.02 -30.75 9.07
CA LEU A 172 4.94 -32.21 9.06
C LEU A 172 5.51 -32.82 10.34
N ASP A 173 6.68 -32.36 10.79
CA ASP A 173 7.29 -32.83 12.04
C ASP A 173 6.39 -32.58 13.26
N LYS A 174 5.64 -31.47 13.28
CA LYS A 174 4.67 -31.17 14.34
C LYS A 174 3.45 -32.09 14.27
N GLU A 175 2.97 -32.39 13.06
CA GLU A 175 1.87 -33.33 12.86
C GLU A 175 2.27 -34.74 13.29
N GLU A 176 3.45 -35.21 12.88
CA GLU A 176 3.99 -36.52 13.27
C GLU A 176 4.17 -36.64 14.78
N LYS A 177 4.71 -35.61 15.44
CA LYS A 177 4.84 -35.59 16.91
C LYS A 177 3.48 -35.68 17.59
N LYS A 178 2.49 -34.90 17.13
CA LYS A 178 1.13 -34.96 17.69
C LYS A 178 0.49 -36.34 17.48
N ALA A 179 0.63 -36.92 16.28
CA ALA A 179 0.12 -38.25 15.99
C ALA A 179 0.78 -39.31 16.88
N ASN A 180 2.10 -39.25 17.06
CA ASN A 180 2.84 -40.16 17.93
C ASN A 180 2.45 -40.01 19.41
N GLU A 181 2.26 -38.77 19.89
CA GLU A 181 1.79 -38.51 21.25
C GLU A 181 0.36 -39.03 21.47
N GLU A 182 -0.53 -38.88 20.48
CA GLU A 182 -1.89 -39.41 20.55
C GLU A 182 -1.91 -40.93 20.53
N LEU A 183 -1.08 -41.57 19.70
CA LEU A 183 -0.92 -43.03 19.68
C LEU A 183 -0.35 -43.54 21.00
N ALA A 184 0.67 -42.88 21.55
CA ALA A 184 1.24 -43.24 22.85
C ALA A 184 0.21 -43.08 23.98
N LYS A 185 -0.59 -42.01 23.97
CA LYS A 185 -1.68 -41.83 24.95
C LYS A 185 -2.73 -42.94 24.82
N LYS A 186 -3.14 -43.30 23.61
CA LYS A 186 -4.09 -44.41 23.37
C LYS A 186 -3.51 -45.72 23.88
N ALA A 187 -2.27 -46.04 23.55
CA ALA A 187 -1.60 -47.26 24.03
C ALA A 187 -1.53 -47.32 25.56
N LEU A 188 -1.16 -46.22 26.23
CA LEU A 188 -1.15 -46.14 27.70
C LEU A 188 -2.55 -46.29 28.31
N MET A 189 -3.58 -45.75 27.67
CA MET A 189 -4.96 -45.95 28.13
C MET A 189 -5.42 -47.40 27.93
N ASP A 190 -5.08 -48.01 26.80
CA ASP A 190 -5.42 -49.41 26.51
C ASP A 190 -4.71 -50.39 27.46
N GLU A 191 -3.47 -50.10 27.87
CA GLU A 191 -2.75 -50.85 28.91
C GLU A 191 -3.47 -50.74 30.26
N ARG A 192 -3.86 -49.53 30.67
CA ARG A 192 -4.61 -49.32 31.92
C ARG A 192 -5.95 -50.04 31.92
N ILE A 193 -6.69 -49.98 30.80
CA ILE A 193 -7.96 -50.70 30.65
C ILE A 193 -7.74 -52.21 30.75
N ARG A 194 -6.65 -52.74 30.19
CA ARG A 194 -6.31 -54.16 30.32
C ARG A 194 -6.02 -54.56 31.76
N GLU A 195 -5.17 -53.80 32.47
CA GLU A 195 -4.84 -54.08 33.88
C GLU A 195 -6.09 -54.09 34.78
N VAL A 196 -6.99 -53.11 34.58
CA VAL A 196 -8.24 -53.03 35.36
C VAL A 196 -9.21 -54.15 34.97
N ARG A 197 -9.28 -54.50 33.68
CA ARG A 197 -10.09 -55.62 33.19
C ARG A 197 -9.64 -56.96 33.78
N GLU A 198 -8.33 -57.19 33.92
CA GLU A 198 -7.79 -58.39 34.57
C GLU A 198 -8.20 -58.48 36.04
N TYR A 199 -8.27 -57.35 36.74
CA TYR A 199 -8.67 -57.30 38.15
C TYR A 199 -10.18 -57.48 38.37
N ILE A 200 -11.01 -56.87 37.51
CA ILE A 200 -12.48 -56.84 37.66
C ILE A 200 -13.15 -58.04 36.95
N GLY A 201 -12.60 -58.50 35.83
CA GLY A 201 -13.09 -59.66 35.07
C GLY A 201 -14.19 -59.38 34.03
N TYR A 202 -14.58 -58.12 33.79
CA TYR A 202 -15.50 -57.72 32.72
C TYR A 202 -15.06 -56.42 32.02
N ASN A 203 -15.63 -56.10 30.85
CA ASN A 203 -15.27 -54.90 30.09
C ASN A 203 -15.78 -53.63 30.81
N VAL A 204 -14.86 -52.73 31.17
CA VAL A 204 -15.14 -51.47 31.89
C VAL A 204 -14.62 -50.29 31.08
N GLU A 205 -15.37 -49.18 31.07
CA GLU A 205 -14.98 -47.96 30.39
C GLU A 205 -14.19 -47.01 31.31
N PRO A 206 -13.32 -46.12 30.78
CA PRO A 206 -12.51 -45.22 31.60
C PRO A 206 -13.28 -44.25 32.50
N HIS A 207 -14.57 -44.01 32.20
CA HIS A 207 -15.41 -43.07 32.93
C HIS A 207 -16.21 -43.74 34.07
N ASP A 208 -16.12 -45.06 34.21
CA ASP A 208 -16.88 -45.80 35.21
C ASP A 208 -16.32 -45.57 36.63
N PRO A 209 -17.18 -45.44 37.65
CA PRO A 209 -16.75 -45.19 39.04
C PRO A 209 -15.85 -46.32 39.57
N LYS A 210 -16.13 -47.57 39.17
CA LYS A 210 -15.33 -48.75 39.54
C LYS A 210 -13.93 -48.75 38.93
N PHE A 211 -13.77 -48.14 37.74
CA PHE A 211 -12.45 -47.98 37.11
C PHE A 211 -11.57 -47.04 37.93
N ILE A 212 -12.15 -45.95 38.42
CA ILE A 212 -11.45 -44.94 39.24
C ILE A 212 -11.00 -45.55 40.57
N GLU A 213 -11.86 -46.29 41.26
CA GLU A 213 -11.53 -46.94 42.53
C GLU A 213 -10.36 -47.94 42.40
N VAL A 214 -10.38 -48.79 41.37
CA VAL A 214 -9.32 -49.78 41.13
C VAL A 214 -8.01 -49.11 40.71
N MET A 215 -8.08 -48.04 39.92
CA MET A 215 -6.92 -47.22 39.56
C MET A 215 -6.27 -46.57 40.79
N GLU A 216 -7.07 -46.01 41.69
CA GLU A 216 -6.56 -45.40 42.92
C GLU A 216 -5.85 -46.43 43.82
N MET A 217 -6.41 -47.63 43.96
CA MET A 217 -5.79 -48.73 44.70
C MET A 217 -4.44 -49.14 44.08
N LYS A 218 -4.40 -49.32 42.75
CA LYS A 218 -3.16 -49.69 42.03
C LYS A 218 -2.11 -48.59 42.06
N GLU A 219 -2.51 -47.33 41.96
CA GLU A 219 -1.59 -46.21 42.11
C GLU A 219 -1.00 -46.14 43.53
N GLN A 220 -1.79 -46.40 44.56
CA GLN A 220 -1.30 -46.45 45.94
C GLN A 220 -0.30 -47.59 46.15
N GLU A 221 -0.57 -48.77 45.58
CA GLU A 221 0.36 -49.91 45.58
C GLU A 221 1.67 -49.57 44.85
N ARG A 222 1.59 -49.00 43.64
CA ARG A 222 2.78 -48.58 42.86
C ARG A 222 3.56 -47.47 43.56
N LYS A 223 2.89 -46.48 44.16
CA LYS A 223 3.54 -45.40 44.95
C LYS A 223 4.21 -45.98 46.20
N ALA A 224 3.60 -46.94 46.88
CA ALA A 224 4.18 -47.62 48.03
C ALA A 224 5.40 -48.47 47.63
N ALA A 225 5.31 -49.22 46.53
CA ALA A 225 6.40 -50.01 45.97
C ALA A 225 7.57 -49.13 45.51
N ALA A 226 7.31 -48.02 44.81
CA ALA A 226 8.34 -47.06 44.39
C ALA A 226 9.03 -46.39 45.60
N LYS A 227 8.28 -46.06 46.66
CA LYS A 227 8.86 -45.56 47.91
C LYS A 227 9.76 -46.62 48.58
N LYS A 228 9.37 -47.89 48.56
CA LYS A 228 10.17 -49.01 49.09
C LYS A 228 11.44 -49.23 48.25
N ALA A 229 11.32 -49.26 46.93
CA ALA A 229 12.45 -49.38 46.00
C ALA A 229 13.43 -48.19 46.13
N ARG A 230 12.92 -46.96 46.24
CA ARG A 230 13.76 -45.76 46.49
C ARG A 230 14.48 -45.83 47.83
N LYS A 231 13.85 -46.38 48.88
CA LYS A 231 14.49 -46.59 50.19
C LYS A 231 15.55 -47.70 50.12
N LEU A 232 15.31 -48.76 49.36
CA LEU A 232 16.24 -49.86 49.16
C LEU A 232 17.46 -49.42 48.33
N ALA A 233 17.25 -48.74 47.19
CA ALA A 233 18.31 -48.16 46.39
C ALA A 233 19.16 -47.14 47.18
N LYS A 234 18.54 -46.34 48.06
CA LYS A 234 19.29 -45.46 48.98
C LYS A 234 20.14 -46.25 49.98
N ARG A 235 19.62 -47.35 50.53
CA ARG A 235 20.38 -48.23 51.44
C ARG A 235 21.53 -48.93 50.73
N GLU A 236 21.31 -49.39 49.50
CA GLU A 236 22.36 -49.99 48.67
C GLU A 236 23.43 -48.98 48.30
N GLN A 237 23.06 -47.75 47.91
CA GLN A 237 24.03 -46.67 47.70
C GLN A 237 24.84 -46.34 48.96
N ILE A 238 24.23 -46.38 50.14
CA ILE A 238 24.92 -46.17 51.42
C ILE A 238 25.85 -47.35 51.74
N MET A 239 25.42 -48.59 51.54
CA MET A 239 26.27 -49.77 51.75
C MET A 239 27.44 -49.82 50.77
N GLN A 240 27.21 -49.49 49.49
CA GLN A 240 28.27 -49.35 48.49
C GLN A 240 29.26 -48.25 48.90
N ARG A 241 28.78 -47.10 49.38
CA ARG A 241 29.65 -46.05 49.93
C ARG A 241 30.45 -46.52 51.15
N LEU A 242 29.86 -47.30 52.06
CA LEU A 242 30.56 -47.84 53.24
C LEU A 242 31.60 -48.91 52.89
N LEU A 243 31.31 -49.80 51.94
CA LEU A 243 32.28 -50.79 51.44
C LEU A 243 33.45 -50.12 50.69
N ASN A 244 33.17 -49.04 49.96
CA ASN A 244 34.21 -48.22 49.35
C ASN A 244 35.09 -47.54 50.42
N VAL A 245 34.50 -47.01 51.50
CA VAL A 245 35.27 -46.44 52.61
C VAL A 245 36.11 -47.49 53.35
N ASN A 246 35.57 -48.69 53.62
CA ASN A 246 36.32 -49.78 54.24
C ASN A 246 37.46 -50.32 53.37
N SER A 247 37.27 -50.42 52.05
CA SER A 247 38.35 -50.80 51.13
C SER A 247 39.44 -49.73 51.04
N THR A 248 39.08 -48.43 51.14
CA THR A 248 40.10 -47.38 51.27
C THR A 248 40.84 -47.42 52.61
N MET A 249 40.20 -47.80 53.71
CA MET A 249 40.86 -47.96 55.01
C MET A 249 41.79 -49.17 55.07
N SER A 250 41.40 -50.32 54.52
CA SER A 250 42.27 -51.52 54.49
C SER A 250 43.49 -51.36 53.56
N GLN A 251 43.38 -50.54 52.51
CA GLN A 251 44.53 -50.15 51.69
C GLN A 251 45.50 -49.21 52.45
N LEU A 252 45.01 -48.35 53.34
CA LEU A 252 45.85 -47.51 54.20
C LEU A 252 46.54 -48.32 55.31
N ASP A 253 45.92 -49.40 55.80
CA ASP A 253 46.51 -50.27 56.82
C ASP A 253 47.55 -51.24 56.23
N THR A 254 47.34 -51.73 55.00
CA THR A 254 48.35 -52.53 54.27
C THR A 254 49.52 -51.69 53.77
N ALA A 255 49.30 -50.41 53.43
CA ALA A 255 50.37 -49.47 53.11
C ALA A 255 51.27 -49.18 54.34
N LYS A 256 50.70 -49.03 55.54
CA LYS A 256 51.48 -48.86 56.78
C LYS A 256 52.21 -50.13 57.25
N GLY A 257 51.72 -51.31 56.85
CA GLY A 257 52.43 -52.59 57.07
C GLY A 257 53.62 -52.78 56.12
N ALA A 258 53.48 -52.40 54.85
CA ALA A 258 54.56 -52.46 53.86
C ALA A 258 55.64 -51.37 54.06
N GLU A 259 55.28 -50.21 54.61
CA GLU A 259 56.20 -49.13 54.91
C GLU A 259 57.13 -49.44 56.10
N LYS A 260 56.75 -50.37 56.99
CA LYS A 260 57.65 -50.86 58.07
C LYS A 260 58.69 -51.89 57.63
N GLN A 261 58.54 -52.54 56.48
CA GLN A 261 59.55 -53.44 55.91
C GLN A 261 60.49 -52.75 54.91
N ARG A 262 60.13 -51.58 54.35
CA ARG A 262 61.05 -50.78 53.50
C ARG A 262 62.05 -49.91 54.27
N VAL A 263 61.81 -49.64 55.55
CA VAL A 263 62.71 -48.81 56.38
C VAL A 263 63.90 -49.60 56.95
N LEU A 264 63.99 -50.92 56.74
CA LEU A 264 65.17 -51.72 57.11
C LEU A 264 66.15 -51.98 55.94
N ASP A 265 65.74 -51.76 54.68
CA ASP A 265 66.59 -52.05 53.52
C ASP A 265 67.22 -50.80 52.87
N THR A 266 66.96 -49.59 53.39
CA THR A 266 67.36 -48.32 52.76
C THR A 266 68.57 -47.61 53.39
N ASP A 267 69.27 -48.24 54.34
CA ASP A 267 70.50 -47.70 54.95
C ASP A 267 71.81 -48.15 54.25
N SER A 268 71.75 -48.83 53.09
CA SER A 268 72.95 -49.39 52.42
C SER A 268 73.23 -48.90 51.00
N ALA A 269 72.58 -47.84 50.52
CA ALA A 269 72.84 -47.34 49.16
C ALA A 269 72.77 -45.81 49.03
N VAL A 270 73.69 -45.13 49.73
CA VAL A 270 74.13 -43.78 49.35
C VAL A 270 75.51 -43.93 48.74
N GLU A 271 75.57 -43.87 47.40
CA GLU A 271 76.69 -43.35 46.58
C GLU A 271 76.51 -43.81 45.13
N ASN A 272 75.86 -42.99 44.29
CA ASN A 272 76.44 -42.53 43.02
C ASN A 272 75.49 -41.67 42.17
N SER A 273 76.02 -40.48 41.83
CA SER A 273 75.79 -39.59 40.66
C SER A 273 74.35 -39.24 40.26
N ILE A 274 73.87 -37.99 40.33
CA ILE A 274 74.34 -36.74 39.70
C ILE A 274 74.42 -36.84 38.16
N ALA A 275 73.40 -36.28 37.47
CA ALA A 275 73.49 -35.30 36.36
C ALA A 275 72.49 -35.53 35.19
N GLY A 276 71.81 -34.44 34.79
CA GLY A 276 71.11 -34.26 33.49
C GLY A 276 69.60 -34.03 33.67
N LYS A 277 69.02 -32.83 33.76
CA LYS A 277 69.10 -31.52 33.04
C LYS A 277 68.17 -31.42 31.81
N ALA A 278 67.29 -30.41 31.88
CA ALA A 278 66.50 -29.71 30.83
C ALA A 278 65.32 -30.49 30.20
N ALA A 279 64.05 -30.13 30.43
CA ALA A 279 63.29 -28.93 30.01
C ALA A 279 62.64 -29.09 28.61
N SER A 280 61.30 -29.17 28.58
CA SER A 280 60.45 -28.50 27.59
C SER A 280 58.98 -28.57 28.03
N VAL A 281 58.40 -27.39 28.24
CA VAL A 281 56.98 -27.12 28.43
C VAL A 281 56.34 -27.00 27.04
N ASP A 282 55.20 -27.63 26.81
CA ASP A 282 54.27 -27.18 25.76
C ASP A 282 52.83 -27.53 26.14
N GLU A 283 52.04 -26.47 26.28
CA GLU A 283 50.63 -26.42 26.63
C GLU A 283 49.84 -26.03 25.36
N LYS A 284 48.82 -26.81 24.97
CA LYS A 284 47.90 -26.39 23.91
C LYS A 284 46.49 -26.98 24.07
N ILE A 285 45.54 -26.11 24.37
CA ILE A 285 44.08 -26.34 24.39
C ILE A 285 43.45 -25.94 23.00
N PRO A 286 42.12 -26.01 22.76
CA PRO A 286 41.49 -26.85 21.73
C PRO A 286 40.90 -26.06 20.54
N LYS A 287 40.45 -26.77 19.50
CA LYS A 287 39.54 -26.29 18.43
C LYS A 287 38.55 -27.43 18.15
N GLY A 288 37.26 -27.26 17.86
CA GLY A 288 36.47 -26.11 17.41
C GLY A 288 35.35 -26.68 16.53
N GLU A 289 34.14 -26.17 16.72
CA GLU A 289 32.88 -26.55 16.07
C GLU A 289 32.93 -26.49 14.53
N LYS A 290 32.15 -27.38 13.89
CA LYS A 290 31.35 -27.11 12.70
C LYS A 290 30.07 -27.95 12.76
#